data_AF-A0A2T2TL31-F1
#
_entry.id   AF-A0A2T2TL31-F1
#
_cell.length_a   1.000
_cell.length_b   1.000
_cell.length_c   1.000
_cell.angle_alpha   90.00
_cell.angle_beta   90.00
_cell.angle_gamma   90.00
#
_symmetry.space_group_name_H-M   'P 1'
#
loop_
_entity.id
_entity.type
_entity.pdbx_description
1 polymer ?
#
loop_
_entity_poly.entity_id
_entity_poly.type
_entity_poly.pdbx_seq_one_letter_code
_entity_poly.pdbx_strand_id
1 'polypeptide(L)' 'MPDDTLFEFEQDMSRADVATYLRTIADKLDDSGQLDFSAADQSSTVEVPEHVEFEIEL' A
#
# COMPACT_ATOMS: atom_id res chain seq x y z
N MET A 1 0.86 -21.75 1.64
CA MET A 1 1.26 -21.33 0.28
C MET A 1 2.04 -20.04 0.46
N PRO A 2 3.04 -19.72 -0.37
CA PRO A 2 3.68 -18.41 -0.27
C PRO A 2 2.64 -17.32 -0.59
N ASP A 3 2.71 -16.19 0.11
CA ASP A 3 1.88 -15.04 -0.19
C ASP A 3 2.35 -14.41 -1.51
N ASP A 4 1.39 -14.06 -2.38
CA ASP A 4 1.68 -13.43 -3.66
C ASP A 4 1.75 -11.90 -3.50
N THR A 5 2.92 -11.32 -3.71
CA THR A 5 3.10 -9.85 -3.70
C THR A 5 2.45 -9.24 -4.95
N LEU A 6 1.36 -8.48 -4.75
CA LEU A 6 0.62 -7.83 -5.85
C LEU A 6 1.31 -6.56 -6.38
N PHE A 7 2.06 -5.87 -5.53
CA PHE A 7 2.77 -4.64 -5.87
C PHE A 7 3.95 -4.46 -4.91
N GLU A 8 5.10 -4.09 -5.47
CA GLU A 8 6.30 -3.77 -4.72
C GLU A 8 6.95 -2.53 -5.36
N PHE A 9 7.39 -1.58 -4.53
CA PHE A 9 8.21 -0.47 -4.99
C PHE A 9 9.24 -0.12 -3.91
N GLU A 10 10.40 0.33 -4.35
CA GLU A 10 11.49 0.75 -3.47
C GLU A 10 11.93 2.17 -3.84
N GLN A 11 12.05 3.04 -2.84
CA GLN A 11 12.49 4.42 -3.02
C GLN A 11 13.23 4.92 -1.77
N ASP A 12 14.28 5.71 -1.98
CA ASP A 12 14.91 6.48 -0.89
C ASP A 12 13.97 7.63 -0.48
N MET A 13 13.40 7.52 0.72
CA MET A 13 12.41 8.44 1.25
C MET A 13 12.81 8.92 2.64
N SER A 14 12.56 10.20 2.95
CA SER A 14 12.71 10.67 4.31
C SER A 14 11.64 10.05 5.22
N ARG A 15 11.90 10.00 6.53
CA ARG A 15 10.89 9.56 7.52
C ARG A 15 9.58 10.35 7.43
N ALA A 16 9.64 11.63 7.05
CA ALA A 16 8.46 12.46 6.91
C ALA A 16 7.63 12.08 5.68
N ASP A 17 8.30 11.71 4.59
CA ASP A 17 7.65 11.26 3.36
C ASP A 17 6.97 9.90 3.56
N VAL A 18 7.65 8.96 4.23
CA VAL A 18 7.07 7.66 4.60
C VAL A 18 5.81 7.84 5.45
N ALA A 19 5.87 8.69 6.48
CA ALA A 19 4.70 8.97 7.32
C ALA A 19 3.55 9.63 6.53
N THR A 20 3.86 10.46 5.55
CA THR A 20 2.85 11.07 4.67
C THR A 20 2.21 10.02 3.77
N TYR A 21 3.01 9.13 3.18
CA TYR A 21 2.54 8.03 2.34
C TYR A 21 1.60 7.08 3.09
N LEU A 22 1.99 6.64 4.29
CA LEU A 22 1.16 5.75 5.12
C LEU A 22 -0.17 6.39 5.53
N ARG A 23 -0.22 7.70 5.78
CA ARG A 23 -1.48 8.41 6.04
C ARG A 23 -2.40 8.43 4.82
N THR A 24 -1.85 8.66 3.63
CA THR A 24 -2.63 8.59 2.39
C THR A 24 -3.24 7.20 2.18
N ILE A 25 -2.51 6.13 2.50
CA ILE A 25 -3.06 4.77 2.45
C ILE A 25 -4.18 4.61 3.48
N ALA A 26 -3.98 5.05 4.72
CA ALA A 26 -5.00 4.99 5.75
C ALA A 26 -6.29 5.74 5.35
N ASP A 27 -6.17 6.95 4.80
CA ASP A 27 -7.32 7.74 4.34
C ASP A 27 -8.12 7.02 3.24
N LYS A 28 -7.45 6.29 2.34
CA LYS A 28 -8.12 5.50 1.29
C LYS A 28 -8.78 4.24 1.83
N LEU A 29 -8.16 3.57 2.79
CA LEU A 29 -8.71 2.40 3.45
C LEU A 29 -9.98 2.74 4.25
N ASP A 30 -10.00 3.90 4.91
CA ASP A 30 -11.16 4.38 5.66
C ASP A 30 -12.35 4.79 4.76
N ASP A 31 -12.10 5.13 3.49
CA ASP A 31 -13.13 5.56 2.53
C ASP A 31 -13.74 4.39 1.74
N SER A 32 -12.98 3.81 0.81
CA SER A 32 -13.48 2.78 -0.12
C SER A 32 -12.70 1.48 -0.08
N GLY A 33 -11.51 1.46 0.55
CA GLY A 33 -10.60 0.32 0.49
C GLY A 33 -9.89 0.15 -0.85
N GLN A 34 -10.10 1.04 -1.83
CA GLN A 34 -9.43 0.98 -3.12
C GLN A 34 -8.07 1.72 -3.07
N LEU A 35 -7.00 0.98 -3.32
CA LEU A 35 -5.63 1.49 -3.34
C LEU A 35 -5.08 1.44 -4.76
N ASP A 36 -4.88 2.61 -5.36
CA ASP A 36 -4.08 2.75 -6.57
C ASP A 36 -2.62 2.95 -6.21
N PHE A 37 -1.80 2.05 -6.71
CA PHE A 37 -0.36 2.09 -6.64
C PHE A 37 0.21 2.39 -8.01
N SER A 38 1.09 3.39 -8.09
CA SER A 38 1.77 3.77 -9.32
C SER A 38 3.25 3.95 -9.04
N ALA A 39 4.11 3.15 -9.68
CA ALA A 39 5.55 3.30 -9.65
C ALA A 39 6.13 3.07 -11.05
N ALA A 40 6.86 4.08 -11.55
CA ALA A 40 7.47 4.08 -12.89
C ALA A 40 6.49 3.62 -13.99
N ASP A 41 6.67 2.40 -14.49
CA ASP A 41 5.90 1.81 -15.60
C ASP A 41 4.78 0.87 -15.13
N GLN A 42 4.55 0.76 -13.83
CA GLN A 42 3.53 -0.10 -13.23
C GLN A 42 2.46 0.71 -12.52
N SER A 43 1.21 0.41 -12.87
CA SER A 43 0.02 0.86 -12.15
C SER A 43 -0.83 -0.35 -11.80
N SER A 44 -1.10 -0.52 -10.52
CA SER A 44 -1.96 -1.58 -10.00
C SER A 44 -3.03 -0.96 -9.12
N THR A 45 -4.27 -1.38 -9.31
CA THR A 45 -5.37 -1.07 -8.39
C THR A 45 -5.65 -2.32 -7.57
N VAL A 46 -5.63 -2.18 -6.24
CA VAL A 46 -5.94 -3.24 -5.29
C VAL A 46 -7.19 -2.86 -4.54
N GLU A 47 -8.17 -3.76 -4.48
CA GLU A 47 -9.34 -3.62 -3.62
C GLU A 47 -9.10 -4.40 -2.33
N VAL A 48 -9.00 -3.68 -1.21
CA VAL A 48 -8.75 -4.28 0.09
C VAL A 48 -10.10 -4.69 0.72
N PRO A 49 -10.27 -5.96 1.11
CA PRO A 49 -11.48 -6.40 1.82
C PRO A 49 -11.66 -5.68 3.16
N GLU A 50 -12.91 -5.58 3.63
CA GLU A 50 -13.26 -4.96 4.92
C GLU A 50 -12.56 -5.63 6.13
N HIS A 51 -12.21 -6.91 6.00
CA HIS A 51 -11.46 -7.66 6.99
C HIS A 51 -10.29 -8.41 6.35
N VAL A 52 -9.09 -8.17 6.89
CA VAL A 52 -7.85 -8.81 6.43
C VAL A 52 -7.08 -9.37 7.63
N GLU A 53 -6.28 -10.40 7.36
CA GLU A 53 -5.16 -10.74 8.24
C GLU A 53 -4.05 -9.70 8.01
N PHE A 54 -3.48 -9.16 9.10
CA PHE A 54 -2.52 -8.04 9.03
C PHE A 54 -1.19 -8.43 9.67
N GLU A 55 -0.10 -8.24 8.94
CA GLU A 55 1.27 -8.52 9.36
C GLU A 55 2.18 -7.32 9.06
N ILE A 56 3.21 -7.11 9.91
CA ILE A 56 4.27 -6.13 9.70
C ILE A 56 5.61 -6.86 9.78
N GLU A 57 6.38 -6.79 8.71
CA GLU A 57 7.78 -7.24 8.66
C GLU A 57 8.70 -6.01 8.53
N LEU A 58 9.87 -6.04 9.19
CA LEU A 58 10.87 -4.96 9.24
C LEU A 58 12.25 -5.45 8.84
#